data_AF-A0A1F8XCZ3-F1
#
_entry.id   AF-A0A1F8XCZ3-F1
#
_cell.length_a   1.000
_cell.length_b   1.000
_cell.length_c   1.000
_cell.angle_alpha   90.00
_cell.angle_beta   90.00
_cell.angle_gamma   90.00
#
_symmetry.space_group_name_H-M   'P 1'
#
loop_
_entity.id
_entity.type
_entity.pdbx_description
1 polymer ?
#
loop_
_entity_poly.entity_id
_entity_poly.type
_entity_poly.pdbx_seq_one_letter_code
_entity_poly.pdbx_strand_id
1 'polypeptide(L)' 'MKKWKCTVCGYIHQGDEPPATCPICGALREKFVQV' A
#
# COMPACT_ATOMS: atom_id res chain seq x y z
N MET A 1 14.29 3.51 -2.75
CA MET A 1 12.82 3.72 -2.85
C MET A 1 12.15 2.38 -2.63
N LYS A 2 11.39 2.24 -1.54
CA LYS A 2 10.60 1.03 -1.29
C LYS A 2 9.31 1.08 -2.12
N LYS A 3 8.75 -0.09 -2.40
CA LYS A 3 7.41 -0.21 -3.00
C LYS A 3 6.52 -0.94 -2.01
N TRP A 4 5.27 -0.55 -1.98
CA TRP A 4 4.27 -1.12 -1.10
C TRP A 4 3.07 -1.57 -1.92
N LYS A 5 2.76 -2.86 -1.89
CA LYS A 5 1.61 -3.43 -2.58
C LYS A 5 0.47 -3.65 -1.60
N CYS A 6 -0.70 -3.10 -1.91
CA CYS A 6 -1.93 -3.41 -1.20
C CYS A 6 -2.31 -4.87 -1.46
N THR A 7 -2.48 -5.67 -0.41
CA THR A 7 -2.86 -7.10 -0.51
C THR A 7 -4.33 -7.29 -0.86
N VAL A 8 -5.16 -6.23 -0.74
CA VAL A 8 -6.60 -6.28 -1.03
C VAL A 8 -6.87 -6.05 -2.52
N CYS A 9 -6.35 -4.98 -3.10
CA CYS A 9 -6.66 -4.59 -4.49
C CYS A 9 -5.46 -4.58 -5.44
N GLY A 10 -4.24 -4.81 -4.94
CA GLY A 10 -3.02 -4.84 -5.75
C GLY A 10 -2.39 -3.48 -6.08
N TYR A 11 -2.94 -2.36 -5.59
CA TYR A 11 -2.36 -1.01 -5.77
C TYR A 11 -0.90 -0.95 -5.29
N ILE A 12 -0.02 -0.29 -6.05
CA ILE A 12 1.39 -0.11 -5.71
C ILE A 12 1.68 1.36 -5.39
N HIS A 13 2.12 1.60 -4.16
CA HIS A 13 2.64 2.89 -3.71
C HIS A 13 4.18 2.89 -3.77
N GLN A 14 4.77 3.98 -4.25
CA GLN A 14 6.22 4.19 -4.23
C GLN A 14 6.55 5.23 -3.16
N GLY A 15 7.35 4.85 -2.18
CA GLY A 15 7.67 5.70 -1.03
C GLY A 15 8.33 4.90 0.08
N ASP A 16 8.94 5.57 1.04
CA ASP A 16 9.61 4.90 2.15
C ASP A 16 8.63 4.18 3.10
N GLU A 17 7.36 4.60 3.10
CA GLU A 17 6.27 4.03 3.90
C GLU A 17 4.98 3.84 3.07
N PRO A 18 4.09 2.90 3.45
CA PRO A 18 2.79 2.77 2.80
C PRO A 18 1.84 3.89 3.26
N PRO A 19 0.85 4.26 2.45
CA PRO A 19 -0.14 5.26 2.84
C PRO A 19 -1.01 4.74 4.00
N ALA A 20 -1.57 5.67 4.81
CA ALA A 20 -2.47 5.33 5.91
C ALA A 20 -3.70 4.53 5.45
N THR A 21 -4.23 4.88 4.29
CA THR A 21 -5.35 4.22 3.62
C THR A 21 -5.04 4.04 2.14
N CYS A 22 -5.50 2.92 1.58
CA CYS A 22 -5.38 2.65 0.15
C CYS A 22 -6.31 3.60 -0.62
N PRO A 23 -5.80 4.39 -1.58
CA PRO A 23 -6.61 5.33 -2.34
C PRO A 23 -7.59 4.64 -3.31
N ILE A 24 -7.43 3.33 -3.54
CA ILE A 24 -8.26 2.57 -4.49
C ILE A 24 -9.40 1.82 -3.78
N CYS A 25 -9.14 1.18 -2.63
CA CYS A 25 -10.13 0.33 -1.94
C CYS A 25 -10.41 0.72 -0.48
N GLY A 26 -9.72 1.73 0.08
CA GLY A 26 -9.90 2.17 1.46
C GLY A 26 -9.25 1.29 2.52
N ALA A 27 -8.56 0.20 2.16
CA ALA A 27 -7.86 -0.66 3.11
C ALA A 27 -6.79 0.10 3.92
N LEU A 28 -6.65 -0.20 5.21
CA LEU A 28 -5.67 0.44 6.10
C LEU A 28 -4.21 0.05 5.76
N ARG A 29 -3.25 0.83 6.25
CA ARG A 29 -1.79 0.62 6.02
C ARG A 29 -1.28 -0.79 6.35
N GLU A 30 -1.91 -1.46 7.31
CA GLU A 30 -1.61 -2.86 7.69
C GLU A 30 -1.82 -3.87 6.54
N LYS A 31 -2.61 -3.50 5.53
CA LYS A 31 -2.85 -4.32 4.34
C LYS A 31 -1.84 -4.05 3.23
N PHE A 32 -0.77 -3.30 3.49
CA PHE A 32 0.33 -3.12 2.55
C PHE A 32 1.52 -3.99 2.94
N VAL A 33 2.11 -4.65 1.94
CA VAL A 33 3.36 -5.40 2.07
C VAL A 33 4.45 -4.75 1.22
N GLN A 34 5.68 -4.75 1.71
CA GLN A 34 6.81 -4.26 0.93
C GLN A 34 7.07 -5.23 -0.23
N VAL A 35 7.27 -4.67 -1.43
CA VAL A 35 7.65 -5.40 -2.65
C VAL A 35 8.91 -4.80 -3.28
#